data_AF-A0A4Y8LNH5-F1
#
_entry.id   AF-A0A4Y8LNH5-F1
#
_cell.length_a   1.000
_cell.length_b   1.000
_cell.length_c   1.000
_cell.angle_alpha   90.00
_cell.angle_beta   90.00
_cell.angle_gamma   90.00
#
_symmetry.space_group_name_H-M   'P 1'
#
loop_
_entity.id
_entity.type
_entity.pdbx_description
1 polymer ?
#
loop_
_entity_poly.entity_id
_entity_poly.type
_entity_poly.pdbx_seq_one_letter_code
_entity_poly.pdbx_strand_id
1 'polypeptide(L)'
;MWTIFLALALGMDALSASIAAGSQPVTATIKWVISILIGLLHMILPAAGMLIGSALLDAMNWFGTLLLIFIGLQMIFAGFKTKREQPITLTPLKWIAFCIAVSLDSLSIGITLGITDLSDWHELIFFGFAAFLMTRVGFAIGGIVTLTAGRFSEVIGGSILIGLALRMIE
;
A
#
# COMPACT_ATOMS: atom_id res chain seq x y z
N MET A 1 -3.35 -8.84 21.71
CA MET A 1 -1.92 -8.42 21.63
C MET A 1 -1.34 -8.70 20.24
N TRP A 2 -1.59 -9.87 19.62
CA TRP A 2 -1.20 -10.16 18.23
C TRP A 2 -1.84 -9.21 17.19
N THR A 3 -3.08 -8.81 17.42
CA THR A 3 -3.88 -7.94 16.54
C THR A 3 -3.22 -6.60 16.21
N ILE A 4 -2.50 -6.00 17.16
CA ILE A 4 -1.80 -4.72 16.95
C ILE A 4 -0.61 -4.91 16.01
N PHE A 5 0.15 -6.00 16.17
CA PHE A 5 1.27 -6.31 15.28
C PHE A 5 0.78 -6.63 13.87
N LEU A 6 -0.32 -7.39 13.76
CA LEU A 6 -0.95 -7.69 12.47
C LEU A 6 -1.48 -6.41 11.79
N ALA A 7 -2.12 -5.53 12.56
CA ALA A 7 -2.62 -4.24 12.06
C ALA A 7 -1.49 -3.33 11.56
N LEU A 8 -0.38 -3.27 12.29
CA LEU A 8 0.81 -2.53 11.87
C LEU A 8 1.44 -3.13 10.62
N ALA A 9 1.53 -4.47 10.55
CA ALA A 9 2.08 -5.16 9.39
C ALA A 9 1.25 -4.90 8.12
N LEU A 10 -0.08 -5.00 8.22
CA LEU A 10 -1.02 -4.62 7.17
C LEU A 10 -0.85 -3.16 6.73
N GLY A 11 -0.71 -2.24 7.68
CA GLY A 11 -0.56 -0.82 7.36
C GLY A 11 0.77 -0.45 6.68
N MET A 12 1.76 -1.34 6.63
CA MET A 12 3.08 -1.03 6.04
C MET A 12 3.02 -0.77 4.54
N ASP A 13 2.15 -1.47 3.81
CA ASP A 13 1.98 -1.26 2.36
C ASP A 13 1.39 0.13 2.10
N ALA A 14 0.42 0.54 2.92
CA ALA A 14 -0.12 1.89 2.93
C ALA A 14 0.92 2.97 3.32
N LEU A 15 1.79 2.68 4.30
CA LEU A 15 2.89 3.57 4.68
C LEU A 15 3.86 3.80 3.51
N SER A 16 4.36 2.73 2.90
CA SER A 16 5.31 2.80 1.78
C SER A 16 4.72 3.55 0.59
N ALA A 17 3.48 3.21 0.21
CA ALA A 17 2.80 3.85 -0.91
C ALA A 17 2.51 5.33 -0.66
N SER A 18 2.18 5.72 0.58
CA SER A 18 1.93 7.12 0.94
C SER A 18 3.19 7.96 1.11
N ILE A 19 4.34 7.36 1.45
CA ILE A 19 5.66 8.02 1.34
C ILE A 19 5.94 8.37 -0.12
N ALA A 20 5.78 7.39 -1.02
CA ALA A 20 5.98 7.59 -2.44
C ALA A 20 5.02 8.64 -3.03
N ALA A 21 3.72 8.55 -2.72
CA ALA A 21 2.73 9.52 -3.17
C ALA A 21 2.91 10.91 -2.51
N GLY A 22 3.35 10.94 -1.25
CA GLY A 22 3.62 12.16 -0.50
C GLY A 22 4.87 12.91 -0.97
N SER A 23 5.71 12.24 -1.76
CA SER A 23 6.86 12.88 -2.41
C SER A 23 6.46 13.85 -3.53
N GLN A 24 5.21 13.79 -4.01
CA GLN A 24 4.67 14.66 -5.04
C GLN A 24 3.91 15.85 -4.44
N PRO A 25 3.70 16.94 -5.21
CA PRO A 25 2.90 18.08 -4.76
C PRO A 25 1.41 17.72 -4.66
N VAL A 26 1.03 17.16 -3.51
CA VAL A 26 -0.35 16.79 -3.18
C VAL A 26 -0.93 17.78 -2.16
N THR A 27 -2.13 18.30 -2.41
CA THR A 27 -2.79 19.23 -1.48
C THR A 27 -3.17 18.55 -0.17
N ALA A 28 -3.21 19.31 0.92
CA ALA A 28 -3.55 18.79 2.25
C ALA A 28 -4.92 18.08 2.26
N THR A 29 -5.91 18.63 1.55
CA THR A 29 -7.25 18.04 1.40
C THR A 29 -7.20 16.65 0.77
N ILE A 30 -6.41 16.48 -0.31
CA ILE A 30 -6.28 15.18 -0.98
C ILE A 30 -5.58 14.17 -0.06
N LYS A 31 -4.54 14.57 0.67
CA LYS A 31 -3.86 13.71 1.66
C LYS A 31 -4.84 13.19 2.72
N TRP A 32 -5.75 14.04 3.19
CA TRP A 32 -6.80 13.65 4.13
C TRP A 32 -7.79 12.66 3.52
N VAL A 33 -8.31 12.95 2.33
CA VAL A 33 -9.25 12.07 1.62
C VAL A 33 -8.63 10.69 1.38
N ILE A 34 -7.38 10.62 0.93
CA ILE A 34 -6.66 9.36 0.71
C ILE A 34 -6.47 8.60 2.01
N SER A 35 -6.05 9.29 3.09
CA SER A 35 -5.82 8.63 4.39
C SER A 35 -7.12 8.00 4.91
N ILE A 36 -8.24 8.72 4.83
CA ILE A 36 -9.56 8.21 5.23
C ILE A 36 -9.98 7.04 4.33
N LEU A 37 -9.82 7.18 3.01
CA LEU A 37 -10.23 6.16 2.06
C LEU A 37 -9.42 4.86 2.24
N ILE A 38 -8.10 4.95 2.45
CA ILE A 38 -7.25 3.79 2.74
C ILE A 38 -7.64 3.14 4.08
N GLY A 39 -7.89 3.93 5.13
CA GLY A 39 -8.37 3.40 6.41
C GLY A 39 -9.73 2.68 6.28
N LEU A 40 -10.65 3.22 5.50
CA LEU A 40 -11.93 2.55 5.21
C LEU A 40 -11.74 1.28 4.39
N LEU A 41 -10.88 1.30 3.38
CA LEU A 41 -10.60 0.11 2.56
C LEU A 41 -9.94 -1.00 3.38
N HIS A 42 -9.05 -0.67 4.32
CA HIS A 42 -8.44 -1.62 5.26
C HIS A 42 -9.40 -2.14 6.35
N MET A 43 -10.66 -1.68 6.34
CA MET A 43 -11.75 -2.26 7.12
C MET A 43 -12.70 -3.05 6.21
N ILE A 44 -13.06 -2.50 5.05
CA ILE A 44 -14.02 -3.11 4.12
C ILE A 44 -13.46 -4.35 3.42
N LEU A 45 -12.22 -4.28 2.93
CA LEU A 45 -11.61 -5.39 2.18
C LEU A 45 -11.32 -6.59 3.07
N PRO A 46 -10.77 -6.46 4.29
CA PRO A 46 -10.63 -7.61 5.17
C PRO A 46 -11.99 -8.20 5.58
N ALA A 47 -13.02 -7.37 5.83
CA ALA A 47 -14.37 -7.86 6.11
C ALA A 47 -14.96 -8.64 4.94
N ALA A 48 -14.84 -8.14 3.71
CA ALA A 48 -15.24 -8.85 2.51
C ALA A 48 -14.45 -10.16 2.35
N GLY A 49 -13.14 -10.12 2.64
CA GLY A 49 -12.28 -11.29 2.66
C GLY A 49 -12.76 -12.34 3.65
N MET A 50 -13.14 -11.96 4.86
CA MET A 50 -13.65 -12.87 5.89
C MET A 50 -14.91 -13.61 5.42
N LEU A 51 -15.86 -12.89 4.81
CA LEU A 51 -17.08 -13.48 4.26
C LEU A 51 -16.80 -14.44 3.10
N ILE A 52 -15.84 -14.09 2.24
CA ILE A 52 -15.38 -14.97 1.17
C ILE A 52 -14.72 -16.21 1.80
N GLY A 53 -13.80 -16.04 2.74
CA GLY A 53 -13.09 -17.13 3.41
C GLY A 53 -14.01 -18.13 4.10
N SER A 54 -15.02 -17.65 4.84
CA SER A 54 -16.02 -18.51 5.48
C SER A 54 -16.87 -19.27 4.46
N ALA A 55 -17.28 -18.61 3.36
CA ALA A 55 -18.03 -19.28 2.30
C ALA A 55 -17.19 -20.35 1.56
N LEU A 56 -15.87 -20.21 1.53
CA LEU A 56 -14.97 -21.19 0.91
C LEU A 56 -14.71 -22.41 1.80
N LEU A 57 -14.84 -22.30 3.13
CA LEU A 57 -14.90 -23.46 4.03
C LEU A 57 -16.14 -24.32 3.73
N ASP A 58 -17.28 -23.67 3.56
CA ASP A 58 -18.55 -24.34 3.28
C ASP A 58 -18.58 -24.94 1.85
N ALA A 59 -17.90 -24.30 0.90
CA ALA A 59 -17.78 -24.74 -0.48
C ALA A 59 -16.54 -25.64 -0.71
N MET A 60 -16.65 -26.93 -0.36
CA MET A 60 -15.72 -28.03 -0.70
C MET A 60 -14.24 -27.61 -0.90
N ASN A 61 -13.48 -27.45 0.20
CA ASN A 61 -12.01 -27.36 0.41
C ASN A 61 -11.02 -26.95 -0.71
N TRP A 62 -11.19 -27.33 -1.98
CA TRP A 62 -10.25 -27.02 -3.07
C TRP A 62 -10.38 -25.60 -3.63
N PHE A 63 -11.58 -25.00 -3.58
CA PHE A 63 -11.78 -23.65 -4.10
C PHE A 63 -10.99 -22.59 -3.32
N GLY A 64 -10.87 -22.77 -2.00
CA GLY A 64 -10.02 -21.95 -1.10
C GLY A 64 -8.58 -21.88 -1.57
N THR A 65 -8.01 -23.06 -1.80
CA THR A 65 -6.62 -23.21 -2.22
C THR A 65 -6.40 -22.59 -3.60
N LEU A 66 -7.31 -22.82 -4.54
CA LEU A 66 -7.21 -22.27 -5.91
C LEU A 66 -7.31 -20.75 -5.93
N LEU A 67 -8.21 -20.16 -5.14
CA LEU A 67 -8.37 -18.71 -5.03
C LEU A 67 -7.12 -18.05 -4.45
N LEU A 68 -6.53 -18.64 -3.40
CA LEU A 68 -5.32 -18.12 -2.76
C LEU A 68 -4.12 -18.15 -3.72
N ILE A 69 -3.97 -19.23 -4.48
CA ILE A 69 -2.95 -19.36 -5.54
C ILE A 69 -3.16 -18.26 -6.59
N PHE A 70 -4.40 -18.03 -7.04
CA PHE A 70 -4.71 -17.02 -8.05
C PHE A 70 -4.38 -15.60 -7.59
N ILE A 71 -4.74 -15.24 -6.35
CA ILE A 71 -4.43 -13.93 -5.77
C ILE A 71 -2.92 -13.75 -5.61
N GLY A 72 -2.20 -14.77 -5.10
CA GLY A 72 -0.74 -14.74 -4.97
C GLY A 72 -0.03 -14.55 -6.31
N LEU A 73 -0.45 -15.28 -7.35
CA LEU A 73 0.07 -15.09 -8.71
C LEU A 73 -0.21 -13.69 -9.26
N GLN A 74 -1.41 -13.15 -9.05
CA GLN A 74 -1.75 -11.79 -9.47
C GLN A 74 -0.84 -10.75 -8.81
N MET A 75 -0.56 -10.88 -7.51
CA MET A 75 0.35 -9.98 -6.78
C MET A 75 1.76 -10.04 -7.33
N ILE A 76 2.27 -11.24 -7.63
CA ILE A 76 3.58 -11.44 -8.27
C ILE A 76 3.62 -10.75 -9.63
N PHE A 77 2.62 -10.97 -10.50
CA PHE A 77 2.54 -10.31 -11.82
C PHE A 77 2.40 -8.79 -11.72
N ALA A 78 1.67 -8.28 -10.72
CA ALA A 78 1.56 -6.86 -10.47
C ALA A 78 2.91 -6.25 -10.02
N GLY A 79 3.70 -6.98 -9.22
CA GLY A 79 5.03 -6.59 -8.78
C GLY A 79 6.05 -6.45 -9.91
N PHE A 80 5.94 -7.28 -10.96
CA PHE A 80 6.81 -7.18 -12.14
C PHE A 80 6.44 -6.04 -13.11
N LYS A 81 5.25 -5.43 -12.98
CA LYS A 81 4.87 -4.28 -13.80
C LYS A 81 5.60 -3.03 -13.31
N THR A 82 6.71 -2.69 -13.98
CA THR A 82 7.43 -1.42 -13.77
C THR A 82 6.47 -0.25 -13.94
N LYS A 83 6.11 0.41 -12.83
CA LYS A 83 5.38 1.68 -12.84
C LYS A 83 6.30 2.71 -13.49
N ARG A 84 6.05 3.04 -14.76
CA ARG A 84 6.68 4.20 -15.41
C ARG A 84 6.38 5.43 -14.55
N GLU A 85 7.44 6.11 -14.13
CA GLU A 85 7.39 7.44 -13.54
C GLU A 85 6.84 8.41 -14.59
N GLN A 86 5.51 8.49 -14.68
CA GLN A 86 4.86 9.61 -15.33
C GLN A 86 4.46 10.59 -14.24
N PRO A 87 4.73 11.90 -14.42
CA PRO A 87 4.22 12.92 -13.51
C PRO A 87 2.71 12.76 -13.46
N ILE A 88 2.21 12.33 -12.30
CA ILE A 88 0.84 11.91 -12.20
C ILE A 88 0.02 13.19 -12.14
N THR A 89 -0.49 13.63 -13.28
CA THR A 89 -1.70 14.46 -13.32
C THR A 89 -2.81 13.58 -12.76
N LEU A 90 -2.96 13.61 -11.43
CA LEU A 90 -3.85 12.75 -10.68
C LEU A 90 -5.27 13.25 -10.82
N THR A 91 -5.94 12.80 -11.88
CA THR A 91 -7.40 12.81 -11.94
C THR A 91 -7.95 12.10 -10.69
N PRO A 92 -9.07 12.55 -10.09
CA PRO A 92 -9.66 11.89 -8.91
C PRO A 92 -9.81 10.37 -9.06
N LEU A 93 -10.07 9.88 -10.28
CA LEU A 93 -10.14 8.47 -10.60
C LEU A 93 -8.81 7.70 -10.33
N LYS A 94 -7.66 8.32 -10.62
CA LYS A 94 -6.33 7.72 -10.37
C LYS A 94 -6.06 7.58 -8.87
N TRP A 95 -6.54 8.52 -8.06
CA TRP A 95 -6.42 8.43 -6.60
C TRP A 95 -7.26 7.30 -6.01
N ILE A 96 -8.47 7.11 -6.51
CA ILE A 96 -9.32 5.99 -6.10
C ILE A 96 -8.67 4.66 -6.49
N ALA A 97 -8.21 4.54 -7.75
CA ALA A 97 -7.50 3.35 -8.22
C ALA A 97 -6.23 3.07 -7.39
N PHE A 98 -5.50 4.11 -7.00
CA PHE A 98 -4.36 4.01 -6.11
C PHE A 98 -4.74 3.45 -4.73
N CYS A 99 -5.79 3.99 -4.10
CA CYS A 99 -6.24 3.52 -2.78
C CYS A 99 -6.70 2.07 -2.80
N ILE A 100 -7.42 1.67 -3.86
CA ILE A 100 -7.83 0.28 -4.07
C ILE A 100 -6.59 -0.61 -4.25
N ALA A 101 -5.68 -0.23 -5.15
CA ALA A 101 -4.49 -1.03 -5.42
C ALA A 101 -3.61 -1.24 -4.19
N VAL A 102 -3.47 -0.21 -3.35
CA VAL A 102 -2.69 -0.25 -2.10
C VAL A 102 -3.37 -1.07 -1.00
N SER A 103 -4.69 -1.27 -1.06
CA SER A 103 -5.44 -1.98 -0.01
C SER A 103 -5.81 -3.43 -0.39
N LEU A 104 -5.49 -3.87 -1.60
CA LEU A 104 -5.84 -5.21 -2.10
C LEU A 104 -5.14 -6.35 -1.35
N ASP A 105 -3.97 -6.08 -0.77
CA ASP A 105 -3.24 -6.98 0.13
C ASP A 105 -4.08 -7.36 1.36
N SER A 106 -4.80 -6.40 1.94
CA SER A 106 -5.62 -6.59 3.14
C SER A 106 -6.80 -7.56 2.94
N LEU A 107 -7.28 -7.69 1.69
CA LEU A 107 -8.29 -8.69 1.32
C LEU A 107 -7.78 -10.12 1.59
N SER A 108 -6.51 -10.40 1.27
CA SER A 108 -5.92 -11.73 1.41
C SER A 108 -5.84 -12.15 2.89
N ILE A 109 -5.54 -11.20 3.77
CA ILE A 109 -5.54 -11.43 5.22
C ILE A 109 -6.98 -11.63 5.72
N GLY A 110 -7.95 -10.88 5.21
CA GLY A 110 -9.37 -11.13 5.48
C GLY A 110 -9.82 -12.54 5.11
N ILE A 111 -9.45 -13.01 3.91
CA ILE A 111 -9.74 -14.40 3.47
C ILE A 111 -9.11 -15.41 4.43
N THR A 112 -7.86 -15.19 4.81
CA THR A 112 -7.16 -16.07 5.75
C THR A 112 -7.87 -16.13 7.10
N LEU A 113 -8.26 -14.97 7.66
CA LEU A 113 -9.00 -14.88 8.92
C LEU A 113 -10.35 -15.63 8.84
N GLY A 114 -11.07 -15.47 7.73
CA GLY A 114 -12.34 -16.16 7.48
C GLY A 114 -12.19 -17.68 7.36
N ILE A 115 -11.06 -18.18 6.86
CA ILE A 115 -10.76 -19.62 6.79
C ILE A 115 -10.33 -20.20 8.15
N THR A 116 -9.71 -19.38 9.00
CA THR A 116 -9.22 -19.83 10.32
C THR A 116 -10.24 -19.73 11.45
N ASP A 117 -11.47 -19.29 11.18
CA ASP A 117 -12.53 -19.06 12.18
C ASP A 117 -12.12 -18.09 13.31
N LEU A 118 -11.08 -17.28 13.06
CA LEU A 118 -10.55 -16.24 13.96
C LEU A 118 -11.29 -14.92 13.74
N SER A 119 -12.60 -14.98 13.45
CA SER A 119 -13.39 -13.87 12.94
C SER A 119 -13.81 -12.88 14.03
N ASP A 120 -12.85 -12.21 14.67
CA ASP A 120 -13.14 -11.11 15.58
C ASP A 120 -13.36 -9.82 14.80
N TRP A 121 -14.62 -9.41 14.65
CA TRP A 121 -15.03 -8.16 13.98
C TRP A 121 -14.37 -6.91 14.57
N HIS A 122 -13.89 -6.99 15.81
CA HIS A 122 -13.14 -5.91 16.47
C HIS A 122 -11.79 -5.62 15.79
N GLU A 123 -11.16 -6.62 15.16
CA GLU A 123 -9.84 -6.48 14.51
C GLU A 123 -9.88 -5.53 13.30
N LEU A 124 -11.03 -5.50 12.60
CA LEU A 124 -11.26 -4.65 11.43
C LEU A 124 -11.10 -3.15 11.75
N ILE A 125 -11.47 -2.75 12.97
CA ILE A 125 -11.32 -1.38 13.45
C ILE A 125 -9.84 -1.05 13.65
N PHE A 126 -9.07 -1.98 14.21
CA PHE A 126 -7.63 -1.80 14.39
C PHE A 126 -6.90 -1.71 13.05
N PHE A 127 -7.27 -2.54 12.07
CA PHE A 127 -6.68 -2.49 10.72
C PHE A 127 -6.93 -1.14 10.04
N GLY A 128 -8.19 -0.69 10.03
CA GLY A 128 -8.53 0.60 9.42
C GLY A 128 -7.86 1.79 10.13
N PHE A 129 -7.83 1.77 11.47
CA PHE A 129 -7.18 2.84 12.24
C PHE A 129 -5.66 2.86 12.08
N ALA A 130 -5.01 1.71 12.10
CA ALA A 130 -3.57 1.59 11.88
C ALA A 130 -3.19 2.06 10.46
N ALA A 131 -3.92 1.61 9.44
CA ALA A 131 -3.69 2.01 8.06
C ALA A 131 -3.90 3.52 7.83
N PHE A 132 -4.93 4.11 8.45
CA PHE A 132 -5.15 5.55 8.43
C PHE A 132 -3.96 6.30 9.03
N LEU A 133 -3.50 5.90 10.23
CA LEU A 133 -2.41 6.56 10.92
C LEU A 133 -1.09 6.43 10.14
N MET A 134 -0.80 5.23 9.65
CA MET A 134 0.38 4.95 8.82
C MET A 134 0.38 5.75 7.53
N THR A 135 -0.77 5.85 6.85
CA THR A 135 -0.90 6.69 5.65
C THR A 135 -0.62 8.16 5.97
N ARG A 136 -1.09 8.64 7.13
CA ARG A 136 -0.86 10.03 7.54
C ARG A 136 0.61 10.32 7.83
N VAL A 137 1.28 9.39 8.52
CA VAL A 137 2.72 9.43 8.80
C VAL A 137 3.51 9.36 7.50
N GLY A 138 3.14 8.46 6.58
CA GLY A 138 3.81 8.32 5.29
C GLY A 138 3.71 9.58 4.44
N PHE A 139 2.55 10.24 4.38
CA PHE A 139 2.43 11.54 3.71
C PHE A 139 3.27 12.65 4.33
N ALA A 140 3.50 12.62 5.65
CA ALA A 140 4.37 13.59 6.33
C ALA A 140 5.84 13.31 6.01
N ILE A 141 6.26 12.05 6.09
CA ILE A 141 7.62 11.61 5.73
C ILE A 141 7.91 11.90 4.26
N GLY A 142 7.01 11.52 3.36
CA GLY A 142 7.15 11.75 1.92
C GLY A 142 7.38 13.21 1.57
N GLY A 143 6.69 14.14 2.24
CA GLY A 143 6.89 15.57 2.03
C GLY A 143 8.27 16.08 2.48
N ILE A 144 8.82 15.53 3.57
CA ILE A 144 10.18 15.84 4.04
C ILE A 144 11.22 15.26 3.07
N VAL A 145 10.97 14.04 2.58
CA VAL A 145 11.83 13.36 1.61
C VAL A 145 11.90 14.16 0.31
N THR A 146 10.82 14.75 -0.20
CA THR A 146 10.91 15.63 -1.40
C THR A 146 11.81 16.83 -1.17
N LEU A 147 11.65 17.51 -0.02
CA LEU A 147 12.38 18.74 0.30
C LEU A 147 13.89 18.48 0.43
N THR A 148 14.27 17.31 0.92
CA THR A 148 15.68 16.93 1.15
C THR A 148 16.26 16.20 -0.06
N ALA A 149 15.55 15.23 -0.62
CA ALA A 149 16.03 14.38 -1.70
C ALA A 149 16.17 15.12 -3.03
N GLY A 150 15.35 16.14 -3.36
CA GLY A 150 15.55 16.91 -4.59
C GLY A 150 16.93 17.57 -4.64
N ARG A 151 17.30 18.26 -3.55
CA ARG A 151 18.59 18.96 -3.45
C ARG A 151 19.78 18.00 -3.31
N PHE A 152 19.64 16.91 -2.57
CA PHE A 152 20.70 15.90 -2.45
C PHE A 152 20.87 15.06 -3.74
N SER A 153 19.78 14.74 -4.43
CA SER A 153 19.79 14.03 -5.72
C SER A 153 20.51 14.82 -6.80
N GLU A 154 20.30 16.14 -6.88
CA GLU A 154 21.02 16.99 -7.82
C GLU A 154 22.52 17.05 -7.51
N VAL A 155 22.90 17.17 -6.23
CA VAL A 155 24.31 17.21 -5.82
C VAL A 155 25.02 15.87 -6.09
N ILE A 156 24.37 14.75 -5.77
CA ILE A 156 24.92 13.41 -6.03
C ILE A 156 25.01 13.16 -7.53
N GLY A 157 23.96 13.48 -8.30
CA GLY A 157 23.95 13.35 -9.75
C GLY A 157 25.03 14.20 -10.42
N GLY A 158 25.19 15.46 -10.00
CA GLY A 158 26.25 16.34 -10.46
C GLY A 158 27.65 15.82 -10.11
N SER A 159 27.83 15.28 -8.90
CA SER A 159 29.11 14.70 -8.47
C SER A 159 29.48 13.46 -9.29
N ILE A 160 28.51 12.60 -9.61
CA ILE A 160 28.70 11.45 -10.50
C ILE A 160 29.08 11.91 -11.91
N LEU A 161 28.41 12.93 -12.46
CA LEU A 161 28.73 13.48 -13.78
C LEU A 161 30.14 14.08 -13.83
N ILE A 162 30.57 14.78 -12.77
CA ILE A 162 31.94 15.29 -12.65
C ILE A 162 32.95 14.13 -12.59
N GLY A 163 32.68 13.09 -11.80
CA GLY A 163 33.53 11.91 -11.72
C GLY A 163 33.64 11.16 -13.07
N LEU A 164 32.53 11.04 -13.81
CA LEU A 164 32.52 10.47 -15.15
C LEU A 164 33.31 11.34 -16.15
N ALA A 165 33.20 12.67 -16.07
CA ALA A 165 33.96 13.58 -16.92
C ALA A 165 35.47 13.49 -16.69
N LEU A 166 35.91 13.39 -15.43
CA LEU A 166 37.33 13.19 -15.09
C LEU A 166 37.87 11.87 -15.63
N ARG A 167 37.07 10.80 -15.56
CA ARG A 167 37.43 9.49 -16.12
C ARG A 167 37.55 9.47 -17.66
N MET A 168 36.90 10.40 -18.37
CA MET A 168 37.03 10.50 -19.84
C MET A 168 38.28 11.25 -20.30
N ILE A 169 38.98 11.93 -19.39
CA ILE A 169 40.20 12.71 -19.69
C ILE A 169 41.47 11.85 -19.53
N GLU A 170 41.38 10.74 -18.79
CA GLU A 170 42.38 9.67 -18.74
C GLU A 170 42.21 8.67 -19.90
#